data_AF-A0A4Y2Q0R9-F1
#
_entry.id   AF-A0A4Y2Q0R9-F1
#
_cell.length_a   1.000
_cell.length_b   1.000
_cell.length_c   1.000
_cell.angle_alpha   90.00
_cell.angle_beta   90.00
_cell.angle_gamma   90.00
#
_symmetry.space_group_name_H-M   'P 1'
#
loop_
_entity.id
_entity.type
_entity.pdbx_description
1 polymer ?
#
loop_
_entity_poly.entity_id
_entity_poly.type
_entity_poly.pdbx_seq_one_letter_code
_entity_poly.pdbx_strand_id
1 'polypeptide(L)'
;MSFYVTLPSDSSHHFFPDNKVSNYVTQLPSPIALQGEWEVAVAEIIYPLTWHNVNNTKNLFGFDLGNGKFTSRRIPPGCYETVPDILRAMNSFRNKIQFMFNSSTKKVKVKTENTAKVVFEKGLCNLLGFEPQVIEGIVESPNFADPHVAFPFFIFVRI
;
A
#
# COMPACT_ATOMS: atom_id res chain seq x y z
N MET A 1 -20.69 -19.84 29.04
CA MET A 1 -19.78 -20.49 28.08
C MET A 1 -19.72 -19.58 26.85
N SER A 2 -18.53 -19.27 26.34
CA SER A 2 -18.36 -18.52 25.10
C SER A 2 -17.76 -19.44 24.02
N PHE A 3 -18.02 -19.13 22.76
CA PHE A 3 -17.45 -19.82 21.61
C PHE A 3 -17.27 -18.84 20.45
N TYR A 4 -16.48 -19.23 19.46
CA TYR A 4 -16.22 -18.44 18.25
C TYR A 4 -16.87 -19.09 17.04
N VAL A 5 -17.31 -18.26 16.11
CA VAL A 5 -17.80 -18.70 14.79
C VAL A 5 -17.01 -17.94 13.74
N THR A 6 -16.41 -18.67 12.81
CA THR A 6 -15.80 -18.10 11.61
C THR A 6 -16.84 -18.10 10.50
N LEU A 7 -17.03 -16.94 9.86
CA LEU A 7 -18.03 -16.74 8.81
C LEU A 7 -17.35 -16.30 7.51
N PRO A 8 -16.81 -17.22 6.68
CA PRO A 8 -16.17 -16.87 5.41
C PRO A 8 -17.20 -16.42 4.38
N SER A 9 -16.91 -15.33 3.66
CA SER A 9 -17.85 -14.73 2.69
C SER A 9 -18.22 -15.60 1.50
N ASP A 10 -17.37 -16.58 1.16
CA ASP A 10 -17.51 -17.48 0.00
C ASP A 10 -18.05 -18.87 0.36
N SER A 11 -18.21 -19.17 1.65
CA SER A 11 -18.58 -20.50 2.16
C SER A 11 -19.97 -20.99 1.72
N SER A 12 -20.87 -20.08 1.37
CA SER A 12 -22.31 -20.35 1.19
C SER A 12 -22.86 -19.89 -0.15
N HIS A 13 -21.99 -19.68 -1.15
CA HIS A 13 -22.39 -19.14 -2.46
C HIS A 13 -23.41 -20.03 -3.19
N HIS A 14 -23.39 -21.34 -2.95
CA HIS A 14 -24.39 -22.27 -3.50
C HIS A 14 -25.81 -21.99 -3.00
N PHE A 15 -25.96 -21.54 -1.74
CA PHE A 15 -27.25 -21.27 -1.11
C PHE A 15 -27.67 -19.82 -1.25
N PHE A 16 -26.69 -18.91 -1.29
CA PHE A 16 -26.87 -17.47 -1.41
C PHE A 16 -26.03 -16.95 -2.59
N PRO A 17 -26.52 -17.12 -3.84
CA PRO A 17 -25.76 -16.77 -5.04
C PRO A 17 -25.50 -15.26 -5.16
N ASP A 18 -26.30 -14.43 -4.48
CA ASP A 18 -26.14 -12.97 -4.48
C ASP A 18 -25.15 -12.45 -3.41
N ASN A 19 -24.53 -13.34 -2.64
CA ASN A 19 -23.51 -12.97 -1.65
C ASN A 19 -22.36 -12.19 -2.32
N LYS A 20 -21.93 -11.12 -1.66
CA LYS A 20 -20.74 -10.32 -2.02
C LYS A 20 -19.73 -10.39 -0.89
N VAL A 21 -18.45 -10.20 -1.21
CA VAL A 21 -17.36 -10.18 -0.21
C VAL A 21 -17.65 -9.22 0.96
N SER A 22 -18.32 -8.10 0.69
CA SER A 22 -18.67 -7.09 1.69
C SER A 22 -20.09 -7.19 2.27
N ASN A 23 -20.92 -8.12 1.78
CA ASN A 23 -22.28 -8.34 2.28
C ASN A 23 -22.72 -9.77 1.94
N TYR A 24 -22.75 -10.64 2.94
CA TYR A 24 -22.99 -12.06 2.75
C TYR A 24 -23.71 -12.68 3.94
N VAL A 25 -24.41 -13.77 3.67
CA VAL A 25 -24.97 -14.66 4.68
C VAL A 25 -24.22 -16.00 4.62
N THR A 26 -23.85 -16.53 5.78
CA THR A 26 -23.19 -17.84 5.89
C THR A 26 -24.18 -18.86 6.44
N GLN A 27 -24.31 -20.00 5.77
CA GLN A 27 -25.00 -21.17 6.30
C GLN A 27 -24.08 -21.91 7.26
N LEU A 28 -24.54 -22.09 8.50
CA LEU A 28 -23.83 -22.89 9.48
C LEU A 28 -24.12 -24.38 9.27
N PRO A 29 -23.15 -25.28 9.52
CA PRO A 29 -23.33 -26.72 9.36
C PRO A 29 -24.38 -27.29 10.33
N SER A 30 -24.55 -26.67 11.49
CA SER A 30 -25.58 -27.01 12.46
C SER A 30 -26.15 -25.74 13.11
N PRO A 31 -27.46 -25.71 13.46
CA PRO A 31 -28.04 -24.62 14.23
C PRO A 31 -27.34 -24.45 15.59
N ILE A 32 -27.12 -23.20 15.98
CA ILE A 32 -26.59 -22.86 17.30
C ILE A 32 -27.77 -22.54 18.21
N ALA A 33 -27.97 -23.35 19.25
CA ALA A 33 -28.99 -23.10 20.26
C ALA A 33 -28.43 -22.20 21.36
N LEU A 34 -28.93 -20.96 21.43
CA LEU A 34 -28.62 -20.01 22.50
C LEU A 34 -29.78 -20.00 23.52
N GLN A 35 -29.47 -20.03 24.81
CA GLN A 35 -30.45 -20.01 25.90
C GLN A 35 -30.26 -18.75 26.76
N GLY A 36 -31.37 -18.14 27.18
CA GLY A 36 -31.34 -16.90 27.98
C GLY A 36 -30.90 -15.68 27.16
N GLU A 37 -30.34 -14.70 27.84
CA GLU A 37 -29.77 -13.52 27.20
C GLU A 37 -28.38 -13.83 26.65
N TRP A 38 -28.13 -13.35 25.44
CA TRP A 38 -26.87 -13.56 24.74
C TRP A 38 -26.41 -12.27 24.08
N GLU A 39 -25.10 -12.16 23.89
CA GLU A 39 -24.46 -11.06 23.19
C GLU A 39 -23.53 -11.63 22.13
N VAL A 40 -23.39 -10.91 21.02
CA VAL A 40 -22.46 -11.25 19.94
C VAL A 40 -21.54 -10.06 19.74
N ALA A 41 -20.24 -10.33 19.72
CA ALA A 41 -19.21 -9.35 19.42
C ALA A 41 -18.36 -9.83 18.25
N VAL A 42 -17.89 -8.89 17.43
CA VAL A 42 -16.90 -9.17 16.41
C VAL A 42 -15.55 -9.35 17.10
N ALA A 43 -14.99 -10.55 17.00
CA ALA A 43 -13.67 -10.85 17.56
C ALA A 43 -12.53 -10.50 16.59
N GLU A 44 -12.71 -10.78 15.29
CA GLU A 44 -11.70 -10.58 14.25
C GLU A 44 -12.37 -10.37 12.89
N ILE A 45 -11.75 -9.58 12.02
CA ILE A 45 -12.10 -9.46 10.60
C ILE A 45 -10.82 -9.64 9.79
N ILE A 46 -10.84 -10.57 8.83
CA ILE A 46 -9.76 -10.79 7.88
C ILE A 46 -10.23 -10.33 6.50
N TYR A 47 -9.52 -9.37 5.92
CA TYR A 47 -9.75 -8.89 4.57
C TYR A 47 -8.45 -8.96 3.76
N PRO A 48 -8.38 -9.74 2.67
CA PRO A 48 -7.17 -9.80 1.86
C PRO A 48 -6.92 -8.46 1.16
N LEU A 49 -5.76 -7.85 1.43
CA LEU A 49 -5.36 -6.61 0.77
C LEU A 49 -4.85 -6.92 -0.65
N THR A 50 -5.75 -6.96 -1.63
CA THR A 50 -5.37 -7.23 -3.04
C THR A 50 -5.04 -5.98 -3.84
N TRP A 51 -5.02 -4.80 -3.20
CA TRP A 51 -4.77 -3.55 -3.90
C TRP A 51 -3.27 -3.27 -4.01
N HIS A 52 -2.84 -2.95 -5.22
CA HIS A 52 -1.48 -2.48 -5.44
C HIS A 52 -1.37 -1.01 -5.05
N ASN A 53 -0.52 -0.68 -4.08
CA ASN A 53 -0.19 0.72 -3.77
C ASN A 53 0.65 1.36 -4.90
N VAL A 54 1.36 0.54 -5.67
CA VAL A 54 2.04 0.93 -6.91
C VAL A 54 1.39 0.20 -8.07
N ASN A 55 0.71 0.93 -8.96
CA ASN A 55 0.02 0.35 -10.12
C ASN A 55 0.67 0.75 -11.46
N ASN A 56 0.15 0.23 -12.57
CA ASN A 56 0.69 0.48 -13.92
C ASN A 56 0.69 1.95 -14.37
N THR A 57 -0.10 2.82 -13.72
CA THR A 57 -0.22 4.24 -14.08
C THR A 57 0.58 5.15 -13.15
N LYS A 58 0.89 4.69 -11.92
CA LYS A 58 1.49 5.46 -10.82
C LYS A 58 2.85 4.91 -10.38
N ASN A 59 3.62 4.37 -11.32
CA ASN A 59 4.89 3.69 -11.05
C ASN A 59 6.09 4.30 -11.78
N LEU A 60 5.94 5.49 -12.37
CA LEU A 60 6.96 6.11 -13.21
C LEU A 60 7.83 7.08 -12.42
N PHE A 61 9.14 7.05 -12.66
CA PHE A 61 10.05 8.12 -12.27
C PHE A 61 11.05 8.42 -13.39
N GLY A 62 11.53 9.65 -13.42
CA GLY A 62 12.50 10.14 -14.36
C GLY A 62 13.82 10.50 -13.66
N PHE A 63 14.92 10.40 -14.39
CA PHE A 63 16.24 10.76 -13.90
C PHE A 63 17.17 11.20 -15.04
N ASP A 64 18.11 12.08 -14.71
CA ASP A 64 19.28 12.42 -15.49
C ASP A 64 20.51 12.02 -14.67
N LEU A 65 21.47 11.32 -15.29
CA LEU A 65 22.72 10.90 -14.63
C LEU A 65 23.83 11.95 -14.77
N GLY A 66 23.48 13.20 -15.08
CA GLY A 66 24.39 14.32 -15.29
C GLY A 66 24.95 14.39 -16.72
N ASN A 67 24.27 13.76 -17.69
CA ASN A 67 24.66 13.79 -19.10
C ASN A 67 23.70 14.67 -19.95
N GLY A 68 22.72 15.33 -19.33
CA GLY A 68 21.72 16.14 -20.01
C GLY A 68 20.63 15.31 -20.70
N LYS A 69 20.62 13.98 -20.52
CA LYS A 69 19.64 13.08 -21.13
C LYS A 69 18.71 12.52 -20.07
N PHE A 70 17.50 13.06 -20.05
CA PHE A 70 16.45 12.57 -19.17
C PHE A 70 15.95 11.20 -19.64
N THR A 71 15.98 10.22 -18.73
CA THR A 71 15.49 8.86 -18.95
C THR A 71 14.42 8.55 -17.92
N SER A 72 13.39 7.77 -18.29
CA SER A 72 12.36 7.34 -17.35
C SER A 72 12.37 5.82 -17.15
N ARG A 73 11.96 5.39 -15.97
CA ARG A 73 11.79 3.97 -15.60
C ARG A 73 10.51 3.79 -14.81
N ARG A 74 9.94 2.60 -14.93
CA ARG A 74 8.81 2.15 -14.12
C ARG A 74 9.30 1.15 -13.08
N ILE A 75 8.80 1.26 -11.85
CA ILE A 75 8.92 0.17 -10.88
C ILE A 75 7.83 -0.87 -11.13
N PRO A 76 8.06 -2.16 -10.81
CA PRO A 76 7.03 -3.19 -10.96
C PRO A 76 5.77 -2.85 -10.16
N PRO A 77 4.57 -3.02 -10.73
CA PRO A 77 3.34 -2.92 -9.96
C PRO A 77 3.29 -3.98 -8.85
N GLY A 78 2.73 -3.63 -7.70
CA GLY A 78 2.61 -4.56 -6.59
C GLY A 78 2.14 -3.89 -5.30
N CYS A 79 2.01 -4.70 -4.25
CA CYS A 79 1.77 -4.24 -2.88
C CYS A 79 3.10 -4.21 -2.14
N TYR A 80 3.65 -3.00 -1.96
CA TYR A 80 4.90 -2.78 -1.23
C TYR A 80 4.57 -2.49 0.24
N GLU A 81 4.97 -3.37 1.16
CA GLU A 81 4.65 -3.22 2.58
C GLU A 81 5.40 -2.05 3.22
N THR A 82 6.65 -1.82 2.81
CA THR A 82 7.49 -0.78 3.41
C THR A 82 8.06 0.19 2.39
N VAL A 83 8.35 1.43 2.81
CA VAL A 83 9.03 2.43 1.96
C VAL A 83 10.37 1.90 1.43
N PRO A 84 11.22 1.25 2.25
CA PRO A 84 12.43 0.58 1.75
C PRO A 84 12.20 -0.40 0.60
N ASP A 85 11.08 -1.13 0.55
CA ASP A 85 10.79 -2.05 -0.55
C ASP A 85 10.56 -1.30 -1.87
N ILE A 86 9.84 -0.16 -1.82
CA ILE A 86 9.66 0.74 -2.95
C ILE A 86 11.03 1.26 -3.42
N LEU A 87 11.86 1.75 -2.49
CA LEU A 87 13.19 2.27 -2.82
C LEU A 87 14.11 1.19 -3.40
N ARG A 88 14.03 -0.06 -2.92
CA ARG A 88 14.77 -1.20 -3.49
C ARG A 88 14.37 -1.49 -4.92
N ALA A 89 13.08 -1.38 -5.26
CA ALA A 89 12.60 -1.51 -6.63
C ALA A 89 13.07 -0.36 -7.56
N MET A 90 13.40 0.81 -7.01
CA MET A 90 13.97 1.94 -7.73
C MET A 90 15.50 1.86 -7.88
N ASN A 91 16.18 1.22 -6.92
CA ASN A 91 17.64 1.19 -6.79
C ASN A 91 18.30 0.35 -7.90
N SER A 92 18.69 1.03 -8.98
CA SER A 92 19.53 0.45 -10.04
C SER A 92 20.51 1.46 -10.62
N PHE A 93 20.95 2.44 -9.82
CA PHE A 93 21.93 3.44 -10.23
C PHE A 93 23.26 3.17 -9.55
N ARG A 94 24.28 2.93 -10.39
CA ARG A 94 25.68 2.72 -9.99
C ARG A 94 26.28 4.02 -9.42
N ASN A 95 25.85 4.39 -8.21
CA ASN A 95 26.47 5.36 -7.31
C ASN A 95 26.07 6.84 -7.45
N LYS A 96 25.45 7.27 -8.57
CA LYS A 96 25.09 8.69 -8.76
C LYS A 96 23.81 9.16 -8.06
N ILE A 97 22.88 8.24 -7.83
CA ILE A 97 21.58 8.52 -7.20
C ILE A 97 21.39 7.49 -6.11
N GLN A 98 21.16 7.95 -4.89
CA GLN A 98 20.95 7.12 -3.71
C GLN A 98 19.64 7.52 -3.05
N PHE A 99 18.76 6.53 -2.87
CA PHE A 99 17.53 6.68 -2.11
C PHE A 99 17.72 6.07 -0.73
N MET A 100 17.44 6.84 0.32
CA MET A 100 17.59 6.45 1.71
C MET A 100 16.28 6.69 2.44
N PHE A 101 15.92 5.80 3.35
CA PHE A 101 14.77 5.96 4.23
C PHE A 101 15.24 6.12 5.68
N ASN A 102 14.72 7.12 6.36
CA ASN A 102 14.94 7.30 7.79
C ASN A 102 13.75 6.74 8.56
N SER A 103 13.93 5.59 9.21
CA SER A 103 12.86 4.90 9.95
C SER A 103 12.32 5.68 11.15
N SER A 104 13.13 6.59 11.72
CA SER A 104 12.74 7.42 12.87
C SER A 104 11.90 8.61 12.45
N THR A 105 12.29 9.31 11.37
CA THR A 105 11.52 10.47 10.87
C THR A 105 10.45 10.08 9.85
N LYS A 106 10.43 8.82 9.39
CA LYS A 106 9.56 8.32 8.30
C LYS A 106 9.70 9.12 7.00
N LYS A 107 10.86 9.72 6.77
CA LYS A 107 11.14 10.54 5.59
C LYS A 107 12.11 9.86 4.64
N VAL A 108 11.96 10.17 3.35
CA VAL A 108 12.86 9.70 2.29
C VAL A 108 13.87 10.79 1.99
N LYS A 109 15.14 10.41 1.92
CA LYS A 109 16.23 11.27 1.51
C LYS A 109 16.77 10.79 0.17
N VAL A 110 16.83 11.71 -0.79
CA VAL A 110 17.41 11.47 -2.11
C VAL A 110 18.72 12.23 -2.17
N LYS A 111 19.80 11.51 -2.42
CA LYS A 111 21.12 12.08 -2.68
C LYS A 111 21.45 11.87 -4.15
N THR A 112 21.77 12.95 -4.83
CA THR A 112 22.24 12.97 -6.21
C THR A 112 23.66 13.55 -6.23
N GLU A 113 24.54 12.97 -7.05
CA GLU A 113 25.90 13.45 -7.24
C GLU A 113 26.04 14.23 -8.55
N ASN A 114 26.91 15.24 -8.55
CA ASN A 114 27.16 16.13 -9.70
C ASN A 114 25.88 16.83 -10.17
N THR A 115 25.64 16.82 -11.48
CA THR A 115 24.46 17.40 -12.15
C THR A 115 23.32 16.39 -12.32
N ALA A 116 23.34 15.28 -11.59
CA ALA A 116 22.27 14.28 -11.65
C ALA A 116 20.96 14.84 -11.08
N LYS A 117 19.84 14.46 -11.68
CA LYS A 117 18.50 14.95 -11.33
C LYS A 117 17.53 13.79 -11.25
N VAL A 118 16.53 13.91 -10.37
CA VAL A 118 15.44 12.92 -10.26
C VAL A 118 14.10 13.64 -10.22
N VAL A 119 13.09 13.08 -10.88
CA VAL A 119 11.70 13.55 -10.81
C VAL A 119 10.81 12.33 -10.58
N PHE A 120 9.90 12.44 -9.62
CA PHE A 120 8.88 11.42 -9.40
C PHE A 120 7.57 11.83 -10.09
N GLU A 121 6.87 10.85 -10.66
CA GLU A 121 5.48 11.06 -11.06
C GLU A 121 4.59 11.16 -9.81
N LYS A 122 3.42 11.79 -9.94
CA LYS A 122 2.52 12.12 -8.83
C LYS A 122 2.20 10.93 -7.93
N GLY A 123 2.08 9.73 -8.49
CA GLY A 123 1.86 8.50 -7.73
C GLY A 123 2.97 8.21 -6.72
N LEU A 124 4.22 8.25 -7.17
CA LEU A 124 5.39 8.01 -6.32
C LEU A 124 5.67 9.18 -5.38
N CYS A 125 5.40 10.42 -5.80
CA CYS A 125 5.44 11.60 -4.92
C CYS A 125 4.62 11.36 -3.64
N ASN A 126 3.36 10.95 -3.80
CA ASN A 126 2.46 10.72 -2.66
C ASN A 126 2.97 9.63 -1.72
N LEU A 127 3.51 8.52 -2.25
CA LEU A 127 4.01 7.40 -1.46
C LEU A 127 5.32 7.74 -0.73
N LEU A 128 6.18 8.54 -1.36
CA LEU A 128 7.50 8.89 -0.86
C LEU A 128 7.52 10.22 -0.07
N GLY A 129 6.37 10.87 0.09
CA GLY A 129 6.23 12.13 0.83
C GLY A 129 6.78 13.36 0.12
N PHE A 130 6.94 13.31 -1.20
CA PHE A 130 7.41 14.43 -2.03
C PHE A 130 6.26 15.15 -2.74
N GLU A 131 6.50 16.41 -3.10
CA GLU A 131 5.70 17.12 -4.09
C GLU A 131 6.33 16.98 -5.48
N PRO A 132 5.58 17.19 -6.58
CA PRO A 132 6.13 17.16 -7.94
C PRO A 132 7.23 18.23 -8.12
N GLN A 133 8.48 17.80 -8.09
CA GLN A 133 9.64 18.68 -8.22
C GLN A 133 10.84 17.94 -8.83
N VAL A 134 11.81 18.72 -9.31
CA VAL A 134 13.13 18.21 -9.69
C VAL A 134 14.00 18.17 -8.45
N ILE A 135 14.57 17.00 -8.16
CA ILE A 135 15.41 16.75 -7.00
C ILE A 135 16.87 16.74 -7.44
N GLU A 136 17.66 17.62 -6.83
CA GLU A 136 19.09 17.83 -7.09
C GLU A 136 19.83 18.01 -5.74
N GLY A 137 21.10 17.61 -5.67
CA GLY A 137 21.87 17.58 -4.42
C GLY A 137 21.30 16.57 -3.41
N ILE A 138 21.17 17.00 -2.15
CA ILE A 138 20.62 16.19 -1.05
C ILE A 138 19.31 16.82 -0.60
N VAL A 139 18.20 16.12 -0.84
CA VAL A 139 16.85 16.59 -0.48
C VAL A 139 16.15 15.55 0.37
N GLU A 140 15.50 15.99 1.43
CA GLU A 140 14.62 15.16 2.26
C GLU A 140 13.15 15.47 1.94
N SER A 141 12.30 14.47 2.04
CA SER A 141 10.87 14.61 1.77
C SER A 141 10.22 15.60 2.75
N PRO A 142 9.40 16.54 2.26
CA PRO A 142 8.68 17.47 3.14
C PRO A 142 7.70 16.72 4.06
N ASN A 143 7.03 15.70 3.52
CA ASN A 143 6.01 14.90 4.22
C ASN A 143 6.55 13.52 4.60
N PHE A 144 5.80 12.83 5.46
CA PHE A 144 6.05 11.42 5.76
C PHE A 144 5.82 10.55 4.52
N ALA A 145 6.70 9.58 4.31
CA ALA A 145 6.53 8.55 3.32
C ALA A 145 5.72 7.39 3.92
N ASP A 146 4.68 6.99 3.21
CA ASP A 146 3.76 5.94 3.65
C ASP A 146 3.24 5.16 2.43
N PRO A 147 3.60 3.86 2.30
CA PRO A 147 3.09 2.99 1.25
C PRO A 147 1.57 2.79 1.32
N HIS A 148 0.96 3.01 2.48
CA HIS A 148 -0.47 2.78 2.70
C HIS A 148 -1.36 3.98 2.39
N VAL A 149 -0.78 5.17 2.14
CA VAL A 149 -1.53 6.37 1.69
C VAL A 149 -2.30 6.13 0.38
N ALA A 150 -1.88 5.15 -0.43
CA ALA A 150 -2.61 4.74 -1.63
C ALA A 150 -3.95 4.06 -1.34
N PHE A 151 -4.18 3.55 -0.12
CA PHE A 151 -5.39 2.83 0.24
C PHE A 151 -6.44 3.78 0.81
N PRO A 152 -7.69 3.75 0.32
CA PRO A 152 -8.77 4.48 0.95
C PRO A 152 -9.10 3.83 2.30
N PHE A 153 -8.75 4.48 3.41
CA PHE A 153 -9.04 4.03 4.77
C PHE A 153 -10.52 4.25 5.12
N PHE A 154 -11.44 3.47 4.53
CA PHE A 154 -12.82 3.42 5.00
C PHE A 154 -13.37 2.00 4.90
N ILE A 155 -13.09 1.18 5.92
CA ILE A 155 -13.84 -0.05 6.18
C ILE A 155 -14.97 0.32 7.14
N PHE A 156 -16.17 0.46 6.62
CA PHE A 156 -17.37 0.61 7.45
C PHE A 156 -17.92 -0.78 7.77
N VAL A 157 -17.86 -1.17 9.04
CA VAL A 157 -18.54 -2.37 9.54
C VAL A 157 -19.89 -1.92 10.08
N ARG A 158 -20.96 -2.37 9.43
CA ARG A 158 -22.32 -2.17 9.89
C ARG A 158 -22.76 -3.47 10.56
N ILE A 159 -22.81 -3.45 11.89
CA ILE A 159 -23.36 -4.53 12.73
C ILE A 159 -24.87 -4.29 12.87
#